data_AF-A0A9Q1E597-F1
#
_entry.id   AF-A0A9Q1E597-F1
#
_cell.length_a   1.000
_cell.length_b   1.000
_cell.length_c   1.000
_cell.angle_alpha   90.00
_cell.angle_beta   90.00
_cell.angle_gamma   90.00
#
_symmetry.space_group_name_H-M   'P 1'
#
loop_
_entity.id
_entity.type
_entity.pdbx_description
1 polymer ?
#
loop_
_entity_poly.entity_id
_entity_poly.type
_entity_poly.pdbx_seq_one_letter_code
_entity_poly.pdbx_strand_id
1 'polypeptide(L)'
;MACIYGDVMKIETTGASERTAHQDNLTVQGVDASHKLAEHDLNRMKKYRDLIIKVGQAHQMDPAVISGIISRESRAGAVLKDGWGDHGNGFGLMQVCRTAYCNQNQNFGSLKI
;
A
#
# COMPACT_ATOMS: atom_id res chain seq x y z
N MET A 1 17.49 -14.70 -1.74
CA MET A 1 18.02 -13.40 -1.27
C MET A 1 17.14 -12.91 -0.14
N ALA A 2 17.71 -12.61 1.02
CA ALA A 2 16.98 -12.08 2.17
C ALA A 2 16.79 -10.56 2.04
N CYS A 3 15.68 -10.03 2.55
CA CYS A 3 15.47 -8.58 2.65
C CYS A 3 16.55 -7.96 3.54
N ILE A 4 17.22 -6.91 3.08
CA ILE A 4 18.31 -6.25 3.84
C ILE A 4 17.80 -5.10 4.73
N TYR A 5 16.53 -4.72 4.57
CA TYR A 5 15.93 -3.56 5.24
C TYR A 5 15.17 -3.92 6.52
N GLY A 6 15.08 -5.21 6.85
CA GLY A 6 14.36 -5.70 8.03
C GLY A 6 13.34 -6.77 7.68
N ASP A 7 12.75 -7.33 8.73
CA ASP A 7 11.72 -8.37 8.66
C ASP A 7 10.38 -7.76 9.05
N VAL A 8 9.44 -7.72 8.09
CA VAL A 8 8.12 -7.11 8.28
C VAL A 8 7.34 -7.78 9.40
N MET A 9 7.59 -9.06 9.68
CA MET A 9 6.91 -9.82 10.73
C MET A 9 7.37 -9.44 12.14
N LYS A 10 8.46 -8.68 12.27
CA LYS A 10 9.01 -8.20 13.55
C LYS A 10 8.65 -6.75 13.86
N ILE A 11 7.89 -6.10 12.99
CA ILE A 11 7.47 -4.71 13.16
C ILE A 11 6.17 -4.70 13.96
N GLU A 12 6.17 -4.02 15.11
CA GLU A 12 4.94 -3.81 15.86
C GLU A 12 4.04 -2.81 15.13
N THR A 13 2.75 -3.15 15.03
CA THR A 13 1.76 -2.32 14.39
C THR A 13 0.47 -2.28 15.19
N THR A 14 -0.22 -1.14 15.15
CA THR A 14 -1.59 -1.03 15.67
C THR A 14 -2.63 -1.21 14.55
N GLY A 15 -2.20 -1.47 13.32
CA GLY A 15 -3.03 -1.61 12.13
C GLY A 15 -3.82 -0.36 11.74
N ALA A 16 -4.89 -0.57 10.97
CA ALA A 16 -5.70 0.48 10.38
C ALA A 16 -6.54 1.23 11.43
N SER A 17 -6.52 2.56 11.35
CA SER A 17 -7.40 3.41 12.16
C SER A 17 -8.87 3.27 11.72
N GLU A 18 -9.79 3.68 12.59
CA GLU A 18 -11.23 3.77 12.28
C GLU A 18 -11.51 4.46 10.94
N ARG A 19 -10.88 5.62 10.70
CA ARG A 19 -11.00 6.35 9.43
C ARG A 19 -10.62 5.52 8.21
N THR A 20 -9.59 4.69 8.34
CA THR A 20 -9.11 3.82 7.25
C THR A 20 -10.04 2.62 7.08
N ALA A 21 -10.47 2.00 8.18
CA ALA A 21 -11.41 0.88 8.17
C ALA A 21 -12.75 1.26 7.51
N HIS A 22 -13.24 2.48 7.77
CA HIS A 22 -14.48 3.00 7.18
C HIS A 22 -14.43 3.14 5.66
N GLN A 23 -13.25 3.20 5.02
CA GLN A 23 -13.15 3.26 3.56
C GLN A 23 -13.79 2.02 2.88
N ASP A 24 -13.75 0.88 3.56
CA ASP A 24 -14.35 -0.38 3.11
C ASP A 24 -15.59 -0.76 3.93
N ASN A 25 -16.18 0.19 4.66
CA ASN A 25 -17.31 -0.04 5.58
C ASN A 25 -17.04 -1.16 6.60
N LEU A 26 -15.79 -1.31 7.04
CA LEU A 26 -15.43 -2.31 8.05
C LEU A 26 -15.88 -1.82 9.44
N THR A 27 -16.49 -2.73 10.20
CA THR A 27 -16.88 -2.49 11.60
C THR A 27 -15.76 -2.82 12.60
N VAL A 28 -14.67 -3.41 12.11
CA VAL A 28 -13.48 -3.76 12.89
C VAL A 28 -12.40 -2.69 12.69
N GLN A 29 -11.52 -2.52 13.67
CA GLN A 29 -10.40 -1.58 13.63
C GLN A 29 -9.09 -2.33 13.91
N GLY A 30 -7.96 -1.64 13.73
CA GLY A 30 -6.63 -2.16 14.02
C GLY A 30 -6.15 -3.19 13.01
N VAL A 31 -5.38 -4.18 13.49
CA VAL A 31 -4.71 -5.18 12.63
C VAL A 31 -5.72 -6.01 11.83
N ASP A 32 -6.85 -6.37 12.43
CA ASP A 32 -7.90 -7.13 11.74
C ASP A 32 -8.52 -6.34 10.58
N ALA A 33 -8.64 -5.02 10.73
CA ALA A 33 -9.11 -4.16 9.66
C ALA A 33 -8.07 -4.08 8.53
N SER A 34 -6.79 -3.95 8.86
CA SER A 34 -5.70 -4.01 7.87
C SER A 34 -5.72 -5.31 7.06
N HIS A 35 -5.88 -6.46 7.72
CA HIS A 35 -5.95 -7.75 7.04
C HIS A 35 -7.13 -7.85 6.07
N LYS A 36 -8.32 -7.39 6.48
CA LYS A 36 -9.50 -7.38 5.59
C LYS A 36 -9.34 -6.45 4.39
N LEU A 37 -8.77 -5.27 4.60
CA LEU A 37 -8.46 -4.33 3.51
C LEU A 37 -7.49 -4.98 2.50
N ALA A 38 -6.44 -5.62 3.00
CA ALA A 38 -5.48 -6.34 2.17
C ALA A 38 -6.11 -7.53 1.43
N GLU A 39 -7.03 -8.25 2.07
CA GLU A 39 -7.78 -9.37 1.45
C GLU A 39 -8.67 -8.89 0.30
N HIS A 40 -9.37 -7.76 0.48
CA HIS A 40 -10.16 -7.15 -0.59
C HIS A 40 -9.31 -6.77 -1.81
N ASP A 41 -8.08 -6.31 -1.55
CA ASP A 41 -7.15 -5.91 -2.61
C ASP A 41 -6.40 -7.10 -3.22
N LEU A 42 -6.37 -8.26 -2.55
CA LEU A 42 -5.59 -9.45 -2.97
C LEU A 42 -5.92 -9.88 -4.39
N ASN A 43 -7.19 -9.89 -4.78
CA ASN A 43 -7.60 -10.30 -6.12
C ASN A 43 -7.06 -9.37 -7.22
N ARG A 44 -6.95 -8.07 -6.93
CA ARG A 44 -6.36 -7.10 -7.86
C ARG A 44 -4.83 -7.17 -7.83
N MET A 45 -4.25 -7.36 -6.63
CA MET A 45 -2.82 -7.49 -6.41
C MET A 45 -2.21 -8.68 -7.15
N LYS A 46 -2.94 -9.80 -7.28
CA LYS A 46 -2.51 -10.99 -8.04
C LYS A 46 -2.04 -10.66 -9.46
N LYS A 47 -2.63 -9.66 -10.12
CA LYS A 47 -2.23 -9.20 -11.46
C LYS A 47 -0.79 -8.70 -11.51
N TYR A 48 -0.29 -8.15 -10.40
CA TYR A 48 1.04 -7.55 -10.30
C TYR A 48 2.03 -8.40 -9.49
N ARG A 49 1.61 -9.57 -8.99
CA ARG A 49 2.41 -10.44 -8.12
C ARG A 49 3.81 -10.71 -8.66
N ASP A 50 3.92 -11.15 -9.90
CA ASP A 50 5.21 -11.54 -10.48
C ASP A 50 6.12 -10.32 -10.66
N LEU A 51 5.55 -9.16 -11.01
CA LEU A 51 6.29 -7.90 -11.09
C LEU A 51 6.78 -7.45 -9.72
N ILE A 52 5.92 -7.52 -8.70
CA ILE A 52 6.25 -7.15 -7.31
C ILE A 52 7.38 -8.05 -6.78
N ILE A 53 7.30 -9.36 -7.01
CA ILE A 53 8.35 -10.31 -6.62
C ILE A 53 9.66 -9.98 -7.35
N LYS A 54 9.61 -9.73 -8.65
CA LYS A 54 10.79 -9.38 -9.45
C LYS A 54 11.48 -8.11 -8.94
N VAL A 55 10.71 -7.06 -8.66
CA VAL A 55 11.22 -5.79 -8.14
C VAL A 55 11.75 -5.97 -6.71
N GLY A 56 11.04 -6.69 -5.84
CA GLY A 56 11.49 -6.99 -4.49
C GLY A 56 12.83 -7.74 -4.48
N GLN A 57 13.00 -8.73 -5.35
CA GLN A 57 14.27 -9.44 -5.51
C GLN A 57 15.38 -8.54 -6.04
N ALA A 58 15.10 -7.72 -7.06
CA ALA A 58 16.08 -6.81 -7.65
C ALA A 58 16.58 -5.74 -6.65
N HIS A 59 15.71 -5.27 -5.77
CA HIS A 59 16.02 -4.26 -4.76
C HIS A 59 16.28 -4.82 -3.36
N GLN A 60 16.31 -6.14 -3.18
CA GLN A 60 16.49 -6.79 -1.88
C GLN A 60 15.48 -6.30 -0.81
N MET A 61 14.25 -6.03 -1.26
CA MET A 61 13.12 -5.63 -0.43
C MET A 61 12.10 -6.76 -0.35
N ASP A 62 11.40 -6.85 0.79
CA ASP A 62 10.31 -7.80 0.93
C ASP A 62 9.15 -7.44 -0.03
N PRO A 63 8.75 -8.36 -0.93
CA PRO A 63 7.59 -8.17 -1.79
C PRO A 63 6.30 -7.82 -1.02
N ALA A 64 6.17 -8.30 0.23
CA ALA A 64 5.04 -8.00 1.10
C ALA A 64 4.95 -6.50 1.41
N VAL A 65 6.08 -5.84 1.69
CA VAL A 65 6.14 -4.40 1.95
C VAL A 65 5.70 -3.61 0.72
N ILE A 66 6.19 -3.98 -0.47
CA ILE A 66 5.80 -3.35 -1.73
C ILE A 66 4.30 -3.54 -1.97
N SER A 67 3.76 -4.74 -1.73
CA SER A 67 2.33 -5.01 -1.89
C SER A 67 1.46 -4.22 -0.89
N GLY A 68 1.92 -4.05 0.35
CA GLY A 68 1.24 -3.24 1.35
C GLY A 68 1.16 -1.77 0.95
N ILE A 69 2.25 -1.22 0.41
CA ILE A 69 2.27 0.15 -0.14
C ILE A 69 1.27 0.28 -1.30
N ILE A 70 1.29 -0.65 -2.26
CA ILE A 70 0.36 -0.61 -3.41
C ILE A 70 -1.11 -0.72 -2.96
N SER A 71 -1.40 -1.57 -1.98
CA SER A 71 -2.75 -1.70 -1.40
C SER A 71 -3.17 -0.36 -0.81
N ARG A 72 -2.33 0.28 0.01
CA ARG A 72 -2.67 1.57 0.62
C ARG A 72 -2.82 2.71 -0.39
N GLU A 73 -1.89 2.86 -1.32
CA GLU A 73 -1.80 4.03 -2.20
C GLU A 73 -2.84 4.01 -3.32
N SER A 74 -3.18 2.82 -3.83
CA SER A 74 -4.03 2.72 -5.02
C SER A 74 -5.11 1.64 -4.94
N ARG A 75 -5.22 0.91 -3.82
CA ARG A 75 -6.07 -0.29 -3.72
C ARG A 75 -5.78 -1.26 -4.87
N ALA A 76 -4.49 -1.45 -5.17
CA ALA A 76 -3.98 -2.16 -6.34
C ALA A 76 -4.54 -1.65 -7.69
N GLY A 77 -4.67 -0.33 -7.81
CA GLY A 77 -5.15 0.38 -9.00
C GLY A 77 -6.66 0.61 -9.05
N ALA A 78 -7.45 0.19 -8.06
CA ALA A 78 -8.91 0.33 -8.09
C ALA A 78 -9.41 1.78 -8.03
N VAL A 79 -8.65 2.66 -7.37
CA VAL A 79 -9.01 4.08 -7.21
C VAL A 79 -8.36 4.99 -8.28
N LEU A 80 -7.60 4.40 -9.21
CA LEU A 80 -6.88 5.16 -10.24
C LEU A 80 -7.74 5.34 -11.49
N LYS A 81 -7.62 6.51 -12.12
CA LYS A 81 -8.17 6.80 -13.44
C LYS A 81 -7.02 6.98 -14.42
N ASP A 82 -6.87 6.06 -15.38
CA ASP A 82 -5.77 6.04 -16.35
C ASP A 82 -4.36 6.11 -15.71
N GLY A 83 -4.22 5.46 -14.54
CA GLY A 83 -2.98 5.45 -13.76
C GLY A 83 -2.76 6.67 -12.86
N TRP A 84 -3.67 7.65 -12.88
CA TRP A 84 -3.60 8.85 -12.05
C TRP A 84 -4.50 8.73 -10.81
N GLY A 85 -3.98 9.13 -9.66
CA GLY A 85 -4.70 9.33 -8.41
C GLY A 85 -4.41 10.71 -7.82
N ASP A 86 -4.81 10.97 -6.58
CA ASP A 86 -4.56 12.22 -5.85
C ASP A 86 -4.83 13.50 -6.65
N HIS A 87 -6.00 13.58 -7.29
CA HIS A 87 -6.38 14.72 -8.15
C HIS A 87 -5.42 14.99 -9.31
N GLY A 88 -4.73 13.95 -9.81
CA GLY A 88 -3.78 14.03 -10.93
C GLY A 88 -2.33 14.29 -10.50
N ASN A 89 -2.02 14.20 -9.21
CA ASN A 89 -0.68 14.47 -8.68
C ASN A 89 0.16 13.20 -8.47
N GLY A 90 -0.49 12.07 -8.19
CA GLY A 90 0.14 10.76 -8.01
C GLY A 90 -0.03 9.87 -9.23
N PHE A 91 1.03 9.19 -9.64
CA PHE A 91 1.02 8.29 -10.79
C PHE A 91 1.41 6.85 -10.44
N GLY A 92 0.68 5.89 -11.00
CA GLY A 92 0.95 4.46 -10.91
C GLY A 92 0.49 3.81 -9.61
N LEU A 93 0.82 2.52 -9.47
CA LEU A 93 0.37 1.66 -8.36
C LEU A 93 0.87 2.11 -6.98
N MET A 94 2.02 2.77 -6.94
CA MET A 94 2.64 3.30 -5.72
C MET A 94 2.48 4.82 -5.58
N GLN A 95 1.61 5.45 -6.38
CA GLN A 95 1.32 6.89 -6.37
C GLN A 95 2.58 7.79 -6.30
N VAL A 96 3.52 7.57 -7.22
CA VAL A 96 4.73 8.40 -7.31
C VAL A 96 4.31 9.83 -7.65
N CYS A 97 4.59 10.77 -6.76
CA CYS A 97 4.20 12.17 -6.95
C CYS A 97 4.99 12.83 -8.08
N ARG A 98 4.30 13.59 -8.92
CA ARG A 98 4.86 14.31 -10.08
C ARG A 98 5.53 15.65 -9.74
N THR A 99 5.20 16.28 -8.61
CA THR A 99 5.61 17.66 -8.28
C THR A 99 6.20 17.80 -6.89
N ALA A 100 7.17 18.69 -6.70
CA ALA A 100 7.73 19.02 -5.38
C ALA A 100 6.67 19.43 -4.33
N TYR A 101 5.48 19.87 -4.78
CA TYR A 101 4.34 20.24 -3.94
C TYR A 101 3.67 19.09 -3.17
N CYS A 102 3.70 17.82 -3.61
CA CYS A 102 3.07 16.77 -2.79
C CYS A 102 3.85 16.46 -1.51
N ASN A 103 5.16 16.76 -1.47
CA ASN A 103 5.99 16.47 -0.30
C ASN A 103 5.56 17.24 0.96
N GLN A 104 4.76 18.31 0.82
CA GLN A 104 4.26 19.10 1.96
C GLN A 104 2.86 18.70 2.44
N ASN A 105 2.08 17.98 1.62
CA ASN A 105 0.67 17.67 1.90
C ASN A 105 0.30 16.19 1.74
N GLN A 106 1.26 15.31 1.45
CA GLN A 106 1.05 13.87 1.61
C GLN A 106 1.00 13.59 3.11
N ASN A 107 -0.20 13.72 3.68
CA ASN A 107 -0.58 12.97 4.86
C ASN A 107 -0.49 11.50 4.44
N PHE A 108 0.71 10.92 4.50
CA PHE A 108 0.91 9.48 4.62
C PHE A 108 0.29 9.11 5.96
N GLY A 109 -1.06 9.11 6.03
CA GLY A 109 -1.79 8.84 7.24
C GLY A 109 -1.23 7.55 7.79
N SER A 110 -0.63 7.64 8.98
CA SER A 110 0.37 6.72 9.53
C SER A 110 0.46 5.39 8.80
N LEU A 111 1.62 5.11 8.17
CA LEU A 111 1.94 3.81 7.59
C LEU A 111 1.91 2.77 8.72
N LYS A 112 0.74 2.20 8.97
CA LYS A 112 0.50 1.13 9.93
C LYS A 112 -0.28 0.06 9.18
N ILE A 113 0.48 -0.78 8.48
CA ILE A 113 0.03 -2.10 8.00
C ILE A 113 -0.35 -2.88 9.24
#